data_AF-A0A660TQD1-F1
#
_entry.id   AF-A0A660TQD1-F1
#
_cell.length_a   1.000
_cell.length_b   1.000
_cell.length_c   1.000
_cell.angle_alpha   90.00
_cell.angle_beta   90.00
_cell.angle_gamma   90.00
#
_symmetry.space_group_name_H-M   'P 1'
#
loop_
_entity.id
_entity.type
_entity.pdbx_description
1 polymer ?
#
loop_
_entity_poly.entity_id
_entity_poly.type
_entity_poly.pdbx_seq_one_letter_code
_entity_poly.pdbx_strand_id
1 'polypeptide(L)'
;LGTITGTTASWPGWAKKIEISGTAGSAILEDDRVTRWDFSESCPEDTQILADMESGEAGTGGAGDPAAIGFEGHRRQLSDFVQALSEDREPLVNGIEARKAVAIITAIYQSAESGERTKPGSARVNDIS
;
A
#
# COMPACT_ATOMS: atom_id res chain seq x y z
N LEU A 1 -7.21 10.08 -11.69
CA LEU A 1 -7.42 8.71 -12.21
C LEU A 1 -6.34 7.84 -11.60
N GLY A 2 -6.63 6.60 -11.22
CA GLY A 2 -5.64 5.69 -10.67
C GLY A 2 -5.90 4.27 -11.18
N THR A 3 -4.83 3.51 -11.36
CA THR A 3 -4.87 2.12 -11.84
C THR A 3 -4.23 1.23 -10.78
N ILE A 4 -4.87 0.10 -10.49
CA ILE A 4 -4.31 -0.96 -9.66
C ILE A 4 -4.16 -2.18 -10.57
N THR A 5 -2.93 -2.70 -10.65
CA THR A 5 -2.62 -3.90 -11.44
C THR A 5 -1.88 -4.88 -10.55
N GLY A 6 -2.30 -6.14 -10.55
CA GLY A 6 -1.65 -7.21 -9.81
C GLY A 6 -1.82 -8.53 -10.55
N THR A 7 -0.79 -9.36 -10.51
CA THR A 7 -0.76 -10.69 -11.13
C THR A 7 0.20 -11.58 -10.34
N THR A 8 -0.22 -12.81 -10.07
CA THR A 8 0.62 -13.84 -9.44
C THR A 8 1.14 -14.86 -10.46
N ALA A 9 0.79 -14.69 -11.74
CA ALA A 9 1.09 -15.64 -12.81
C ALA A 9 2.14 -15.11 -13.81
N SER A 10 2.79 -13.99 -13.50
CA SER A 10 3.79 -13.38 -14.38
C SER A 10 5.19 -13.89 -14.06
N TRP A 11 5.93 -14.26 -15.11
CA TRP A 11 7.34 -14.63 -15.05
C TRP A 11 8.15 -13.75 -16.01
N PRO A 12 9.29 -13.16 -15.58
CA PRO A 12 9.78 -13.12 -14.20
C PRO A 12 8.84 -12.34 -13.27
N GLY A 13 8.90 -12.62 -11.97
CA GLY A 13 8.24 -11.79 -10.96
C GLY A 13 8.84 -10.38 -10.96
N TRP A 14 7.99 -9.35 -10.86
CA TRP A 14 8.41 -7.95 -10.83
C TRP A 14 8.25 -7.36 -9.43
N ALA A 15 9.11 -6.40 -9.08
CA ALA A 15 9.03 -5.64 -7.83
C ALA A 15 7.66 -4.97 -7.67
N LYS A 16 7.21 -4.79 -6.41
CA LYS A 16 6.01 -3.97 -6.16
C LYS A 16 6.32 -2.54 -6.59
N LYS A 17 5.39 -1.89 -7.29
CA LYS A 17 5.58 -0.51 -7.74
C LYS A 17 4.42 0.38 -7.35
N ILE A 18 4.74 1.54 -6.77
CA ILE A 18 3.83 2.63 -6.52
C ILE A 18 4.31 3.83 -7.33
N GLU A 19 3.44 4.40 -8.15
CA GLU A 19 3.71 5.60 -8.93
C GLU A 19 2.67 6.66 -8.60
N ILE A 20 3.15 7.85 -8.24
CA ILE A 20 2.32 9.02 -8.00
C ILE A 20 2.79 10.10 -8.97
N SER A 21 1.90 10.52 -9.86
CA SER A 21 2.18 11.52 -10.88
C SER A 21 1.13 12.62 -10.84
N GLY A 22 1.59 13.86 -10.64
CA GLY A 22 0.77 15.06 -10.52
C GLY A 22 1.32 16.22 -11.35
N THR A 23 0.68 17.38 -11.23
CA THR A 23 1.06 18.58 -12.00
C THR A 23 2.37 19.22 -11.55
N ALA A 24 2.79 18.97 -10.30
CA ALA A 24 3.99 19.56 -9.71
C ALA A 24 5.16 18.57 -9.57
N GLY A 25 5.00 17.32 -10.03
CA GLY A 25 6.04 16.32 -9.92
C GLY A 25 5.55 14.88 -9.99
N SER A 26 6.48 13.95 -9.86
CA SER A 26 6.23 12.52 -9.87
C SER A 26 7.24 11.77 -9.01
N ALA A 27 6.76 10.75 -8.32
CA ALA A 27 7.59 9.86 -7.51
C ALA A 27 7.26 8.40 -7.82
N ILE A 28 8.29 7.55 -7.87
CA ILE A 28 8.16 6.11 -8.07
C ILE A 28 8.91 5.39 -6.95
N LEU A 29 8.20 4.46 -6.32
CA LEU A 29 8.74 3.52 -5.35
C LEU A 29 8.69 2.12 -5.97
N GLU A 30 9.84 1.46 -6.10
CA GLU A 30 9.95 0.04 -6.46
C GLU A 30 10.51 -0.74 -5.26
N ASP A 31 9.76 -1.75 -4.81
CA ASP A 31 9.92 -2.35 -3.50
C ASP A 31 9.98 -1.27 -2.42
N ASP A 32 11.07 -1.17 -1.67
CA ASP A 32 11.30 -0.15 -0.64
C ASP A 32 12.32 0.91 -1.11
N ARG A 33 12.54 1.04 -2.43
CA ARG A 33 13.49 1.98 -3.02
C ARG A 33 12.80 3.04 -3.86
N VAL A 34 13.18 4.29 -3.63
CA VAL A 34 12.77 5.40 -4.50
C VAL A 34 13.57 5.31 -5.80
N THR A 35 12.89 5.09 -6.92
CA THR A 35 13.52 5.05 -8.26
C THR A 35 13.29 6.33 -9.05
N ARG A 36 12.36 7.18 -8.61
CA ARG A 36 12.10 8.50 -9.19
C ARG A 36 11.66 9.50 -8.12
N TRP A 37 12.23 10.69 -8.16
CA TRP A 37 11.88 11.83 -7.31
C TRP A 37 12.06 13.14 -8.09
N ASP A 38 11.07 13.47 -8.93
CA ASP A 38 11.14 14.64 -9.80
C ASP A 38 10.03 15.62 -9.45
N PHE A 39 10.38 16.75 -8.83
CA PHE A 39 9.44 17.80 -8.49
C PHE A 39 9.86 19.13 -9.10
N SER A 40 8.89 19.95 -9.51
CA SER A 40 9.16 21.26 -10.14
C SER A 40 9.81 22.26 -9.17
N GLU A 41 9.53 22.09 -7.89
CA GLU A 41 10.14 22.82 -6.79
C GLU A 41 10.74 21.80 -5.82
N SER A 42 12.01 21.98 -5.45
CA SER A 42 12.65 21.16 -4.44
C SER A 42 12.40 21.74 -3.05
N CYS A 43 12.20 20.86 -2.07
CA CYS A 43 12.08 21.22 -0.66
C CYS A 43 13.37 20.84 0.08
N PRO A 44 13.79 21.58 1.12
CA PRO A 44 14.96 21.22 1.94
C PRO A 44 14.88 19.80 2.52
N GLU A 45 13.66 19.33 2.82
CA GLU A 45 13.38 18.01 3.35
C GLU A 45 13.66 16.87 2.35
N ASP A 46 13.68 17.15 1.04
CA ASP A 46 13.86 16.14 -0.01
C ASP A 46 15.17 15.38 0.15
N THR A 47 16.25 16.08 0.52
CA THR A 47 17.56 15.47 0.72
C THR A 47 17.55 14.47 1.87
N GLN A 48 16.83 14.79 2.97
CA GLN A 48 16.73 13.90 4.11
C GLN A 48 15.86 12.68 3.76
N ILE A 49 14.73 12.88 3.09
CA ILE A 49 13.83 11.78 2.68
C ILE A 49 14.58 10.79 1.79
N LEU A 50 15.35 11.28 0.81
CA LEU A 50 16.11 10.41 -0.08
C LEU A 50 17.23 9.65 0.68
N ALA A 51 17.94 10.31 1.59
CA ALA A 51 18.97 9.67 2.41
C ALA A 51 18.40 8.60 3.35
N ASP A 52 17.23 8.85 3.95
CA ASP A 52 16.54 7.88 4.82
C ASP A 52 16.10 6.64 4.04
N MET A 53 15.61 6.84 2.81
CA MET A 53 15.19 5.74 1.92
C MET A 53 16.36 4.94 1.36
N GLU A 54 17.54 5.54 1.18
CA GLU A 54 18.76 4.83 0.80
C GLU A 54 19.37 4.00 1.94
N SER A 55 19.26 4.50 3.18
CA SER A 55 19.86 3.88 4.37
C SER A 55 18.97 2.83 5.05
N GLY A 56 17.67 2.81 4.77
CA GLY A 56 16.76 1.78 5.26
C GLY A 56 17.10 0.37 4.74
N GLU A 57 16.91 -0.65 5.59
CA GLU A 57 16.94 -2.04 5.15
C GLU A 57 15.82 -2.26 4.12
N ALA A 58 16.17 -2.34 2.84
CA ALA A 58 15.21 -2.60 1.79
C ALA A 58 14.63 -4.01 1.94
N GLY A 59 13.35 -4.12 2.28
CA GLY A 59 12.62 -5.37 2.17
C GLY A 59 12.45 -5.72 0.70
N THR A 60 12.70 -6.97 0.33
CA THR A 60 12.35 -7.42 -1.02
C THR A 60 10.83 -7.65 -1.07
N GLY A 61 10.17 -7.25 -2.15
CA GLY A 61 8.71 -7.36 -2.29
C GLY A 61 8.19 -8.80 -2.41
N GLY A 62 8.99 -9.82 -2.10
CA GLY A 62 8.63 -11.24 -2.19
C GLY A 62 8.43 -11.76 -3.61
N ALA A 63 8.58 -10.92 -4.64
CA ALA A 63 8.26 -11.25 -6.03
C ALA A 63 9.15 -12.35 -6.64
N GLY A 64 10.41 -12.43 -6.18
CA GLY A 64 11.36 -13.48 -6.58
C GLY A 64 11.57 -14.58 -5.53
N ASP A 65 11.33 -14.27 -4.25
CA ASP A 65 11.44 -15.20 -3.12
C ASP A 65 10.47 -14.80 -2.00
N PRO A 66 9.38 -15.55 -1.77
CA PRO A 66 8.44 -15.28 -0.67
C PRO A 66 9.08 -15.31 0.72
N ALA A 67 10.19 -16.03 0.91
CA ALA A 67 10.90 -16.07 2.19
C ALA A 67 11.69 -14.79 2.49
N ALA A 68 11.86 -13.92 1.48
CA ALA A 68 12.58 -12.66 1.60
C ALA A 68 11.68 -11.47 1.99
N ILE A 69 10.41 -11.74 2.35
CA ILE A 69 9.50 -10.75 2.93
C ILE A 69 9.89 -10.50 4.40
N GLY A 70 10.20 -9.25 4.74
CA GLY A 70 10.60 -8.85 6.10
C GLY A 70 9.45 -8.88 7.12
N PHE A 71 9.75 -9.25 8.38
CA PHE A 71 8.77 -9.29 9.48
C PHE A 71 8.57 -7.93 10.19
N GLU A 72 9.43 -6.96 9.90
CA GLU A 72 9.53 -5.70 10.63
C GLU A 72 8.24 -4.87 10.60
N GLY A 73 7.55 -4.83 9.45
CA GLY A 73 6.26 -4.15 9.33
C GLY A 73 5.21 -4.73 10.27
N HIS A 74 5.12 -6.06 10.35
CA HIS A 74 4.21 -6.74 11.28
C HIS A 74 4.57 -6.48 12.74
N ARG A 75 5.86 -6.49 13.07
CA ARG A 75 6.34 -6.17 14.43
C ARG A 75 5.92 -4.77 14.85
N ARG A 76 6.09 -3.77 13.98
CA ARG A 76 5.66 -2.38 14.26
C ARG A 76 4.16 -2.28 14.47
N GLN A 77 3.37 -2.92 13.61
CA GLN A 77 1.91 -2.92 13.73
C GLN A 77 1.43 -3.56 15.05
N LEU A 78 2.02 -4.70 15.44
CA LEU A 78 1.69 -5.35 16.72
C LEU A 78 2.14 -4.51 17.92
N SER A 79 3.32 -3.90 17.83
CA SER A 79 3.83 -3.02 18.89
C SER A 79 2.92 -1.82 19.12
N ASP A 80 2.47 -1.17 18.04
CA ASP A 80 1.52 -0.05 18.13
C ASP A 80 0.19 -0.51 18.74
N PHE A 81 -0.32 -1.67 18.36
CA PHE A 81 -1.55 -2.21 18.93
C PHE A 81 -1.44 -2.44 20.44
N VAL A 82 -0.36 -3.08 20.91
CA VAL A 82 -0.12 -3.34 22.34
C VAL A 82 0.06 -2.04 23.12
N GLN A 83 0.75 -1.06 22.53
CA GLN A 83 0.92 0.26 23.14
C GLN A 83 -0.41 0.99 23.23
N ALA A 84 -1.23 0.94 22.17
CA ALA A 84 -2.55 1.56 22.12
C ALA A 84 -3.47 1.07 23.23
N LEU A 85 -3.45 -0.25 23.51
CA LEU A 85 -4.18 -0.85 24.63
C LEU A 85 -3.68 -0.36 25.99
N SER A 86 -2.37 -0.15 26.13
CA SER A 86 -1.75 0.27 27.39
C SER A 86 -1.98 1.75 27.69
N GLU A 87 -2.10 2.57 26.64
CA GLU A 87 -2.25 4.03 26.70
C GLU A 87 -3.71 4.49 26.58
N ASP A 88 -4.66 3.57 26.43
CA ASP A 88 -6.09 3.86 26.18
C ASP A 88 -6.29 4.81 25.00
N ARG A 89 -5.60 4.52 23.89
CA ARG A 89 -5.71 5.26 22.62
C ARG A 89 -6.12 4.33 21.48
N GLU A 90 -6.57 4.94 20.39
CA GLU A 90 -6.79 4.22 19.13
C GLU A 90 -5.44 3.71 18.57
N PRO A 91 -5.35 2.46 18.07
CA PRO A 91 -4.21 2.06 17.25
C PRO A 91 -4.16 2.88 15.96
N LEU A 92 -2.99 2.95 15.33
CA LEU A 92 -2.76 3.70 14.09
C LEU A 92 -3.73 3.30 12.97
N VAL A 93 -4.11 2.02 12.95
CA VAL A 93 -5.11 1.48 12.01
C VAL A 93 -6.14 0.68 12.80
N ASN A 94 -7.29 1.29 13.08
CA ASN A 94 -8.41 0.63 13.74
C ASN A 94 -9.23 -0.24 12.76
N GLY A 95 -10.24 -0.95 13.29
CA GLY A 95 -11.09 -1.82 12.48
C GLY A 95 -11.92 -1.10 11.41
N ILE A 96 -12.26 0.16 11.60
CA ILE A 96 -13.02 0.96 10.62
C ILE A 96 -12.10 1.34 9.44
N GLU A 97 -10.88 1.79 9.74
CA GLU A 97 -9.87 2.10 8.73
C GLU A 97 -9.43 0.83 7.97
N ALA A 98 -9.20 -0.28 8.68
CA ALA A 98 -8.84 -1.56 8.06
C ALA A 98 -9.90 -2.07 7.08
N ARG A 99 -11.20 -1.83 7.35
CA ARG A 99 -12.30 -2.25 6.45
C ARG A 99 -12.27 -1.55 5.09
N LYS A 100 -11.65 -0.38 4.96
CA LYS A 100 -11.57 0.34 3.67
C LYS A 100 -10.83 -0.46 2.61
N ALA A 101 -9.73 -1.13 2.99
CA ALA A 101 -8.97 -1.99 2.08
C ALA A 101 -9.83 -3.15 1.54
N VAL A 102 -10.55 -3.84 2.43
CA VAL A 102 -11.48 -4.92 2.06
C VAL A 102 -12.57 -4.40 1.14
N ALA A 103 -13.18 -3.25 1.46
CA ALA A 103 -14.24 -2.66 0.66
C ALA A 103 -13.79 -2.31 -0.78
N ILE A 104 -12.54 -1.89 -0.96
CA ILE A 104 -11.95 -1.63 -2.28
C ILE A 104 -11.77 -2.95 -3.04
N ILE A 105 -11.15 -3.95 -2.42
CA ILE A 105 -10.89 -5.25 -3.05
C ILE A 105 -12.20 -5.91 -3.49
N THR A 106 -13.22 -5.92 -2.61
CA THR A 106 -14.54 -6.46 -2.95
C THR A 106 -15.19 -5.71 -4.11
N ALA A 107 -15.07 -4.38 -4.16
CA ALA A 107 -15.61 -3.60 -5.29
C ALA A 107 -14.88 -3.88 -6.61
N ILE A 108 -13.58 -4.18 -6.59
CA ILE A 108 -12.83 -4.62 -7.77
C ILE A 108 -13.41 -5.94 -8.29
N TYR A 109 -13.63 -6.92 -7.41
CA TYR A 109 -14.23 -8.20 -7.79
C TYR A 109 -15.66 -8.04 -8.33
N GLN A 110 -16.50 -7.25 -7.67
CA GLN A 110 -17.87 -6.97 -8.11
C GLN A 110 -17.90 -6.27 -9.48
N SER A 111 -17.00 -5.32 -9.72
CA SER A 111 -16.88 -4.64 -11.01
C SER A 111 -16.40 -5.59 -12.11
N ALA A 112 -15.48 -6.51 -11.81
CA ALA A 112 -15.01 -7.51 -12.76
C ALA A 112 -16.09 -8.53 -13.14
N GLU A 113 -16.92 -8.95 -12.18
CA GLU A 113 -18.02 -9.91 -12.41
C GLU A 113 -19.19 -9.27 -13.18
N SER A 114 -19.58 -8.05 -12.83
CA SER A 114 -20.71 -7.35 -13.46
C SER A 114 -20.36 -6.66 -14.77
N GLY A 115 -19.09 -6.32 -15.00
CA GLY A 115 -18.65 -5.45 -16.09
C GLY A 115 -19.02 -3.97 -15.89
N GLU A 116 -19.57 -3.59 -14.73
CA GLU A 116 -20.05 -2.24 -14.44
C GLU A 116 -19.22 -1.54 -13.36
N ARG A 117 -19.29 -0.21 -13.33
CA ARG A 117 -18.61 0.61 -12.33
C ARG A 117 -19.27 0.43 -10.96
N THR A 118 -18.49 0.00 -9.96
CA THR A 118 -18.95 -0.20 -8.58
C THR A 118 -18.33 0.83 -7.62
N LYS A 119 -19.05 1.24 -6.58
CA LYS A 119 -18.54 2.09 -5.50
C LYS A 119 -18.03 1.21 -4.33
N PRO A 120 -16.81 1.44 -3.80
CA PRO A 120 -16.36 0.73 -2.60
C PRO A 120 -17.35 0.85 -1.44
N GLY A 121 -17.64 -0.28 -0.79
CA GLY A 121 -18.55 -0.32 0.37
C GLY A 121 -20.05 -0.28 0.04
N SER A 122 -20.45 -0.28 -1.24
CA SER A 122 -21.86 -0.23 -1.64
C SER A 122 -22.58 -1.59 -1.62
N ALA A 123 -22.12 -2.57 -0.85
CA ALA A 123 -22.76 -3.88 -0.80
C ALA A 123 -24.24 -3.72 -0.40
N ARG A 124 -25.14 -4.30 -1.20
CA ARG A 124 -26.54 -4.48 -0.81
C ARG A 124 -26.54 -5.45 0.36
N VAL A 125 -26.98 -4.96 1.52
CA VAL A 125 -27.46 -5.81 2.61
C VAL A 125 -28.69 -6.52 2.06
N ASN A 126 -28.54 -7.71 1.47
CA ASN A 126 -29.57 -8.73 1.23
C ASN A 126 -29.00 -9.81 0.29
N ASP A 127 -28.43 -10.86 0.88
CA ASP A 127 -28.67 -12.26 0.49
C ASP A 127 -27.87 -13.18 1.43
N ILE A 128 -28.37 -13.32 2.65
CA ILE A 128 -28.11 -14.52 3.46
C ILE A 128 -29.46 -14.85 4.07
N SER A 129 -30.19 -15.73 3.39
CA SER A 129 -31.39 -16.41 3.91
C SER A 129 -31.01 -17.84 4.29
#